data_AF-A0A969VY65-F1
#
_entry.id   AF-A0A969VY65-F1
#
_cell.length_a   1.000
_cell.length_b   1.000
_cell.length_c   1.000
_cell.angle_alpha   90.00
_cell.angle_beta   90.00
_cell.angle_gamma   90.00
#
_symmetry.space_group_name_H-M   'P 1'
#
loop_
_entity.id
_entity.type
_entity.pdbx_description
1 polymer ?
#
loop_
_entity_poly.entity_id
_entity_poly.type
_entity_poly.pdbx_seq_one_letter_code
_entity_poly.pdbx_strand_id
1 'polypeptide(L)'
;MAYLGLVPSEHSSGASIRRGGITKAGSALARRVLIEGAWTYRMQARVSRKLLDRIEHLPKEVRDTAWRAQLRLCNRYRRLSAAGKPKVVVTTAIAREMVGFIWAIACMVQPRPAVG
;
A
#
# COMPACT_ATOMS: atom_id res chain seq x y z
N MET A 1 3.06 -10.59 3.01
CA MET A 1 3.53 -9.62 1.99
C MET A 1 4.38 -10.24 0.87
N ALA A 2 5.11 -11.35 1.09
CA ALA A 2 5.94 -11.96 0.04
C ALA A 2 5.14 -12.36 -1.22
N TYR A 3 3.88 -12.79 -1.06
CA TYR A 3 2.95 -13.08 -2.16
C TYR A 3 2.69 -11.90 -3.12
N LEU A 4 2.80 -10.66 -2.64
CA LEU A 4 2.61 -9.46 -3.48
C LEU A 4 3.90 -9.03 -4.17
N GLY A 5 5.01 -9.73 -3.88
CA GLY A 5 6.31 -9.41 -4.44
C GLY A 5 6.73 -7.99 -4.17
N LEU A 6 6.42 -7.47 -2.99
CA LEU A 6 6.86 -6.15 -2.54
C LEU A 6 7.90 -6.24 -1.43
N VAL A 7 8.30 -7.45 -1.01
CA VAL A 7 9.29 -7.72 0.05
C VAL A 7 10.69 -7.77 -0.55
N PRO A 8 11.75 -7.27 0.12
CA PRO A 8 13.12 -7.52 -0.30
C PRO A 8 13.36 -9.02 -0.51
N SER A 9 14.11 -9.38 -1.55
CA SER A 9 14.69 -10.71 -1.66
C SER A 9 15.64 -10.90 -0.49
N GLU A 10 15.70 -12.12 0.02
CA GLU A 10 16.61 -12.46 1.10
C GLU A 10 17.44 -13.66 0.65
N HIS A 11 18.75 -13.55 0.79
CA HIS A 11 19.69 -14.63 0.61
C HIS A 11 20.36 -14.85 1.94
N SER A 12 20.04 -15.98 2.57
CA SER A 12 20.54 -16.34 3.90
C SER A 12 21.35 -17.62 3.80
N SER A 13 22.58 -17.60 4.31
CA SER A 13 23.42 -18.80 4.46
C SER A 13 24.09 -18.78 5.83
N GLY A 14 23.93 -19.84 6.60
CA GLY A 14 24.39 -19.90 8.00
C GLY A 14 23.82 -18.75 8.84
N ALA A 15 24.71 -17.98 9.49
CA ALA A 15 24.34 -16.81 10.32
C ALA A 15 24.23 -15.48 9.53
N SER A 16 24.47 -15.47 8.22
CA SER A 16 24.44 -14.26 7.40
C SER A 16 23.09 -14.08 6.72
N ILE A 17 22.49 -12.91 6.89
CA ILE A 17 21.27 -12.47 6.18
C ILE A 17 21.64 -11.32 5.23
N ARG A 18 21.48 -11.52 3.92
CA ARG A 18 21.62 -10.45 2.92
C ARG A 18 20.27 -10.15 2.28
N ARG A 19 19.80 -8.91 2.40
CA ARG A 19 18.56 -8.46 1.75
C ARG A 19 18.88 -7.70 0.45
N GLY A 20 18.35 -8.18 -0.66
CA GLY A 20 18.50 -7.60 -2.00
C GLY A 20 17.33 -6.70 -2.40
N GLY A 21 17.16 -6.51 -3.72
CA GLY A 21 16.05 -5.77 -4.29
C GLY A 21 14.69 -6.42 -4.02
N ILE A 22 13.60 -5.81 -4.44
CA ILE A 22 12.26 -6.40 -4.27
C ILE A 22 12.20 -7.79 -4.93
N THR A 23 11.70 -8.80 -4.21
CA THR A 23 11.52 -10.15 -4.73
C THR A 23 10.57 -10.14 -5.93
N LYS A 24 10.96 -10.86 -6.99
CA LYS A 24 10.08 -11.11 -8.13
C LYS A 24 9.07 -12.24 -7.86
N ALA A 25 9.25 -13.00 -6.77
CA ALA A 25 8.30 -14.02 -6.34
C ALA A 25 6.94 -13.40 -5.94
N GLY A 26 5.86 -14.10 -6.23
CA GLY A 26 4.48 -13.63 -6.01
C GLY A 26 3.79 -13.09 -7.26
N SER A 27 2.59 -12.53 -7.10
CA SER A 27 1.75 -12.07 -8.22
C SER A 27 2.31 -10.80 -8.87
N ALA A 28 2.80 -10.95 -10.11
CA ALA A 28 3.29 -9.83 -10.93
C ALA A 28 2.18 -8.82 -11.22
N LEU A 29 0.94 -9.30 -11.44
CA LEU A 29 -0.22 -8.45 -11.65
C LEU A 29 -0.53 -7.63 -10.39
N ALA A 30 -0.56 -8.25 -9.22
CA ALA A 30 -0.80 -7.55 -7.96
C ALA A 30 0.28 -6.50 -7.70
N ARG A 31 1.56 -6.84 -7.92
CA ARG A 31 2.67 -5.87 -7.81
C ARG A 31 2.45 -4.68 -8.74
N ARG A 32 2.09 -4.93 -10.00
CA ARG A 32 1.84 -3.88 -10.99
C ARG A 32 0.74 -2.94 -10.52
N VAL A 33 -0.44 -3.47 -10.18
CA VAL A 33 -1.58 -2.65 -9.73
C VAL A 33 -1.22 -1.85 -8.47
N LEU A 34 -0.52 -2.45 -7.51
CA LEU A 34 -0.10 -1.76 -6.30
C LEU A 34 0.90 -0.63 -6.57
N ILE A 35 1.86 -0.85 -7.48
CA ILE A 35 2.83 0.19 -7.86
C ILE A 35 2.15 1.31 -8.65
N GLU A 36 1.30 0.99 -9.62
CA GLU A 36 0.51 1.98 -10.36
C GLU A 36 -0.37 2.82 -9.42
N GLY A 37 -1.09 2.17 -8.50
CA GLY A 37 -1.89 2.86 -7.48
C GLY A 37 -1.03 3.74 -6.57
N ALA A 38 0.16 3.28 -6.18
CA ALA A 38 1.06 4.02 -5.30
C ALA A 38 1.58 5.34 -5.92
N TRP A 39 1.65 5.44 -7.25
CA TRP A 39 2.04 6.68 -7.91
C TRP A 39 1.08 7.84 -7.64
N THR A 40 -0.19 7.55 -7.34
CA THR A 40 -1.20 8.58 -7.08
C THR A 40 -0.92 9.38 -5.81
N TYR A 41 -0.24 8.80 -4.81
CA TYR A 41 0.11 9.48 -3.55
C TYR A 41 1.22 10.53 -3.69
N ARG A 42 1.81 10.70 -4.88
CA ARG A 42 2.64 11.87 -5.17
C ARG A 42 1.84 13.17 -5.16
N MET A 43 0.53 13.07 -5.40
CA MET A 43 -0.40 14.20 -5.39
C MET A 43 -0.79 14.56 -3.95
N GLN A 44 -1.37 15.75 -3.78
CA GLN A 44 -1.92 16.16 -2.49
C GLN A 44 -3.11 15.27 -2.09
N ALA A 45 -3.20 14.93 -0.80
CA ALA A 45 -4.32 14.20 -0.24
C ALA A 45 -5.59 15.03 -0.33
N ARG A 46 -6.52 14.64 -1.22
CA ARG A 46 -7.77 15.34 -1.49
C ARG A 46 -8.84 14.32 -1.89
N VAL A 47 -10.08 14.57 -1.50
CA VAL A 47 -11.26 13.86 -2.00
C VAL A 47 -11.99 14.81 -2.95
N SER A 48 -11.98 14.49 -4.25
CA SER A 48 -12.76 15.24 -5.25
C SER A 48 -14.24 14.86 -5.15
N ARG A 49 -15.15 15.70 -5.66
CA ARG A 49 -16.60 15.40 -5.72
C ARG A 49 -16.88 14.00 -6.29
N LYS A 50 -16.33 13.71 -7.47
CA LYS A 50 -16.44 12.38 -8.11
C LYS A 50 -15.95 11.22 -7.23
N LEU A 51 -14.92 11.43 -6.42
CA LEU A 51 -14.44 10.39 -5.49
C LEU A 51 -15.36 10.28 -4.28
N LEU A 52 -15.88 11.41 -3.77
CA LEU A 52 -16.86 11.43 -2.70
C LEU A 52 -18.10 10.65 -3.08
N ASP A 53 -18.70 10.93 -4.24
CA ASP A 53 -19.89 10.25 -4.75
C ASP A 53 -19.68 8.72 -4.83
N ARG A 54 -18.46 8.30 -5.18
CA ARG A 54 -18.08 6.87 -5.26
C ARG A 54 -17.92 6.20 -3.91
N ILE A 55 -17.54 6.93 -2.86
CA ILE A 55 -17.27 6.33 -1.54
C ILE A 55 -18.40 6.61 -0.55
N GLU A 56 -19.33 7.50 -0.85
CA GLU A 56 -20.35 7.97 0.08
C GLU A 56 -21.23 6.83 0.63
N HIS A 57 -21.54 5.84 -0.19
CA HIS A 57 -22.32 4.67 0.22
C HIS A 57 -21.55 3.66 1.09
N LEU A 58 -20.22 3.81 1.23
CA LEU A 58 -19.40 2.88 2.03
C LEU A 58 -19.52 3.19 3.53
N PRO A 59 -19.35 2.17 4.40
CA PRO A 59 -19.35 2.36 5.84
C PRO A 59 -18.35 3.43 6.29
N LYS A 60 -18.74 4.26 7.26
CA LYS A 60 -17.93 5.38 7.75
C LYS A 60 -16.52 4.93 8.17
N GLU A 61 -16.40 3.80 8.86
CA GLU A 61 -15.12 3.24 9.32
C GLU A 61 -14.15 2.92 8.18
N VAL A 62 -14.68 2.43 7.06
CA VAL A 62 -13.90 2.18 5.83
C VAL A 62 -13.41 3.50 5.24
N ARG A 63 -14.29 4.50 5.15
CA ARG A 63 -13.93 5.84 4.64
C ARG A 63 -12.88 6.52 5.52
N ASP A 64 -13.02 6.44 6.84
CA ASP A 64 -12.07 7.02 7.80
C ASP A 64 -10.70 6.33 7.72
N THR A 65 -10.67 5.01 7.53
CA THR A 65 -9.43 4.26 7.33
C THR A 65 -8.77 4.59 6.00
N ALA A 66 -9.54 4.70 4.92
CA ALA A 66 -9.05 5.14 3.61
C ALA A 66 -8.51 6.58 3.67
N TRP A 67 -9.15 7.48 4.40
CA TRP A 67 -8.69 8.86 4.57
C TRP A 67 -7.38 8.94 5.37
N ARG A 68 -7.28 8.17 6.47
CA ARG A 68 -6.01 8.03 7.21
C ARG A 68 -4.89 7.49 6.34
N ALA A 69 -5.19 6.52 5.48
CA ALA A 69 -4.24 6.00 4.50
C ALA A 69 -3.76 7.12 3.55
N GLN A 70 -4.70 7.87 2.96
CA GLN A 70 -4.39 8.96 2.03
C GLN A 70 -3.45 10.00 2.65
N LEU A 71 -3.78 10.50 3.84
CA LEU A 71 -2.97 11.50 4.56
C LEU A 71 -1.56 10.97 4.85
N ARG A 72 -1.46 9.75 5.37
CA ARG A 72 -0.18 9.14 5.73
C ARG A 72 0.70 8.88 4.51
N LEU A 73 0.15 8.26 3.47
CA LEU A 73 0.92 7.86 2.29
C LEU A 73 1.38 9.08 1.48
N CYS A 74 0.53 10.10 1.32
CA CYS A 74 0.94 11.37 0.70
C CYS A 74 2.01 12.10 1.52
N ASN A 75 1.92 12.11 2.85
CA ASN A 75 2.96 12.70 3.71
C ASN A 75 4.28 11.93 3.59
N ARG A 76 4.23 10.60 3.67
CA ARG A 76 5.41 9.74 3.54
C ARG A 76 6.08 9.87 2.17
N TYR A 77 5.30 9.97 1.11
CA TYR A 77 5.83 10.21 -0.24
C TYR A 77 6.65 11.50 -0.26
N ARG A 78 6.06 12.61 0.22
CA ARG A 78 6.74 13.91 0.29
C ARG A 78 8.01 13.85 1.12
N ARG A 79 7.97 13.21 2.29
CA ARG A 79 9.14 13.07 3.18
C ARG A 79 10.28 12.30 2.51
N LEU A 80 9.98 11.16 1.88
CA LEU A 80 11.00 10.35 1.22
C LEU A 80 11.56 11.02 -0.04
N SER A 81 10.70 11.71 -0.80
CA SER A 81 11.10 12.50 -1.96
C SER A 81 12.00 13.67 -1.56
N ALA A 82 11.66 14.39 -0.47
CA ALA A 82 12.47 15.49 0.06
C ALA A 82 13.84 15.01 0.58
N ALA A 83 13.92 13.76 1.05
CA ALA A 83 15.18 13.11 1.42
C ALA A 83 16.02 12.63 0.21
N GLY A 84 15.67 13.04 -1.02
CA GLY A 84 16.43 12.74 -2.24
C GLY A 84 16.35 11.27 -2.71
N LYS A 85 15.41 10.47 -2.20
CA LYS A 85 15.29 9.07 -2.62
C LYS A 85 14.77 8.98 -4.06
N PRO A 86 15.30 8.05 -4.89
CA PRO A 86 14.81 7.85 -6.24
C PRO A 86 13.30 7.55 -6.26
N LYS A 87 12.56 8.11 -7.22
CA LYS A 87 11.10 7.99 -7.31
C LYS A 87 10.62 6.54 -7.22
N VAL A 88 11.30 5.62 -7.88
CA VAL A 88 10.97 4.18 -7.86
C VAL A 88 11.09 3.55 -6.47
N VAL A 89 12.05 3.99 -5.66
CA VAL A 89 12.22 3.54 -4.27
C VAL A 89 11.10 4.11 -3.39
N VAL A 90 10.78 5.39 -3.57
CA VAL A 90 9.67 6.04 -2.86
C VAL A 90 8.35 5.33 -3.17
N THR A 91 7.99 5.20 -4.44
CA THR A 91 6.74 4.55 -4.87
C THR A 91 6.65 3.12 -4.38
N THR A 92 7.75 2.36 -4.42
CA THR A 92 7.80 1.01 -3.84
C THR A 92 7.49 1.01 -2.34
N ALA A 93 8.10 1.93 -1.58
CA ALA A 93 7.87 2.02 -0.13
C ALA A 93 6.41 2.36 0.18
N ILE A 94 5.80 3.24 -0.62
CA ILE A 94 4.37 3.58 -0.52
C ILE A 94 3.48 2.39 -0.87
N ALA A 95 3.77 1.65 -1.95
CA ALA A 95 3.02 0.45 -2.31
C ALA A 95 3.04 -0.60 -1.19
N ARG A 96 4.20 -0.82 -0.55
CA ARG A 96 4.34 -1.72 0.60
C ARG A 96 3.43 -1.33 1.76
N GLU A 97 3.35 -0.05 2.07
CA GLU A 97 2.50 0.43 3.17
C GLU A 97 1.02 0.45 2.81
N MET A 98 0.68 0.78 1.55
CA MET A 98 -0.68 0.78 1.03
C MET A 98 -1.37 -0.58 1.24
N VAL A 99 -0.64 -1.68 1.06
CA VAL A 99 -1.14 -3.03 1.33
C VAL A 99 -1.64 -3.19 2.76
N GLY A 100 -0.97 -2.58 3.74
CA GLY A 100 -1.40 -2.63 5.14
C GLY A 100 -2.78 -2.00 5.34
N PHE A 101 -3.05 -0.87 4.67
CA PHE A 101 -4.37 -0.23 4.70
C PHE A 101 -5.44 -1.03 3.94
N ILE A 102 -5.09 -1.60 2.79
CA ILE A 102 -5.99 -2.50 2.05
C ILE A 102 -6.39 -3.68 2.93
N TRP A 103 -5.43 -4.29 3.63
CA TRP A 103 -5.69 -5.37 4.56
C TRP A 103 -6.58 -4.95 5.74
N ALA A 104 -6.29 -3.80 6.35
CA ALA A 104 -7.11 -3.28 7.44
C ALA A 104 -8.58 -3.07 7.02
N ILE A 105 -8.81 -2.49 5.83
CA ILE A 105 -10.15 -2.34 5.26
C ILE A 105 -10.78 -3.71 4.97
N ALA A 106 -10.02 -4.64 4.39
CA ALA A 106 -10.49 -5.98 4.10
C ALA A 106 -11.03 -6.67 5.35
N CYS A 107 -10.31 -6.57 6.48
CA CYS A 107 -10.74 -7.11 7.78
C CYS A 107 -12.04 -6.46 8.29
N MET A 108 -12.29 -5.18 8.02
CA MET A 108 -13.51 -4.48 8.44
C MET A 108 -14.76 -4.94 7.68
N VAL A 109 -14.59 -5.35 6.42
CA VAL A 109 -15.69 -5.72 5.52
C VAL A 109 -15.88 -7.23 5.38
N GLN A 110 -15.07 -8.04 6.09
CA GLN A 110 -15.26 -9.49 6.05
C GLN A 110 -16.66 -9.84 6.61
N PRO A 111 -17.46 -10.61 5.86
CA PRO A 111 -18.72 -11.11 6.39
C PRO A 111 -18.42 -11.96 7.62
N ARG A 112 -19.15 -11.75 8.71
CA ARG A 112 -19.06 -12.57 9.92
C ARG A 112 -19.27 -14.03 9.50
N PRO A 113 -18.37 -14.97 9.86
CA PRO A 113 -18.56 -16.36 9.51
C PRO A 113 -19.92 -16.80 10.07
N ALA A 114 -20.72 -17.46 9.22
CA ALA A 114 -21.98 -18.04 9.66
C ALA A 114 -21.67 -18.98 10.83
N VAL A 115 -22.19 -18.66 12.01
CA VAL A 115 -22.13 -19.55 13.16
C VAL A 115 -23.03 -20.73 12.79
N GLY A 116 -22.40 -21.88 12.56
CA GLY A 116 -23.10 -23.16 12.35
C GLY A 116 -23.60 -23.74 13.66
#